data_AF-A0A0U1L7X7-F1
#
_entry.id   AF-A0A0U1L7X7-F1
#
_cell.length_a   1.000
_cell.length_b   1.000
_cell.length_c   1.000
_cell.angle_alpha   90.00
_cell.angle_beta   90.00
_cell.angle_gamma   90.00
#
_symmetry.space_group_name_H-M   'P 1'
#
loop_
_entity.id
_entity.type
_entity.pdbx_description
1 polymer ?
#
loop_
_entity_poly.entity_id
_entity_poly.type
_entity_poly.pdbx_seq_one_letter_code
_entity_poly.pdbx_strand_id
1 'polypeptide(L)'
;MVILDELSSFKSVGAKRFKALKKVRPLIKRIVGLTGTPAPNGLLDLWPQLYLLDRGERLGKTLTGYREQYFVPDKRNQNVVFSYKTKKGSEDSIYEKISDICMSMKARDYLIMPERIDNVVEVQLPEKEAALYKRMEKDMLLPFEGGDIDAVNAAALSNKLLQMANGAVYDENKTVKVIHNKKLDALEDLIEAANGKPVLIFYSFLHDKDRISERCSVTELKTSEDISRWNEGKIPIAIAHPASAGHGLNLQAGGSTLIWFGLTWSLELYQQANARLWRQGQKETVIIHHIVVTGTIDEQVMVALSRKEIGQAALMNAIKARIGAVA
;
A
#
# COMPACT_ATOMS: atom_id res chain seq x y z
N MET A 1 -16.33 6.40 -26.10
CA MET A 1 -16.33 6.04 -24.66
C MET A 1 -14.88 5.87 -24.25
N VAL A 2 -14.51 6.29 -23.04
CA VAL A 2 -13.15 6.10 -22.49
C VAL A 2 -13.25 5.27 -21.22
N ILE A 3 -12.40 4.26 -21.10
CA ILE A 3 -12.29 3.43 -19.90
C ILE A 3 -10.96 3.77 -19.24
N LEU A 4 -11.00 4.12 -17.96
CA LEU A 4 -9.83 4.41 -17.14
C LEU A 4 -9.61 3.22 -16.22
N ASP A 5 -8.63 2.39 -16.55
CA ASP A 5 -8.15 1.37 -15.64
C ASP A 5 -7.28 2.01 -14.54
N GLU A 6 -7.38 1.48 -13.33
CA GLU A 6 -6.83 2.04 -12.09
C GLU A 6 -7.09 3.55 -11.93
N LEU A 7 -8.37 3.91 -11.80
CA LEU A 7 -8.86 5.28 -11.65
C LEU A 7 -8.21 6.03 -10.46
N SER A 8 -7.81 5.31 -9.42
CA SER A 8 -7.05 5.84 -8.27
C SER A 8 -5.79 6.61 -8.70
N SER A 9 -5.20 6.29 -9.87
CA SER A 9 -4.03 6.97 -10.42
C SER A 9 -4.30 8.44 -10.79
N PHE A 10 -5.57 8.85 -10.80
CA PHE A 10 -6.04 10.22 -11.02
C PHE A 10 -6.43 10.95 -9.72
N LYS A 11 -6.14 10.39 -8.54
CA LYS A 11 -6.47 10.98 -7.22
C LYS A 11 -5.84 12.33 -6.89
N SER A 12 -4.87 12.79 -7.67
CA SER A 12 -4.20 14.09 -7.46
C SER A 12 -4.51 15.09 -8.58
N VAL A 13 -5.09 16.23 -8.21
CA VAL A 13 -5.34 17.35 -9.14
C VAL A 13 -4.06 17.94 -9.73
N GLY A 14 -2.93 17.78 -9.02
CA GLY A 14 -1.62 18.24 -9.46
C GLY A 14 -0.98 17.36 -10.53
N ALA A 15 -1.40 16.10 -10.63
CA ALA A 15 -0.79 15.10 -11.50
C ALA A 15 -0.93 15.46 -12.98
N LYS A 16 0.15 15.23 -13.76
CA LYS A 16 0.17 15.45 -15.21
C LYS A 16 -0.97 14.71 -15.92
N ARG A 17 -1.24 13.45 -15.52
CA ARG A 17 -2.32 12.61 -16.06
C ARG A 17 -3.70 13.23 -15.85
N PHE A 18 -3.99 13.69 -14.62
CA PHE A 18 -5.25 14.37 -14.31
C PHE A 18 -5.44 15.64 -15.13
N LYS A 19 -4.42 16.51 -15.18
CA LYS A 19 -4.48 17.77 -15.94
C LYS A 19 -4.71 17.52 -17.43
N ALA A 20 -4.03 16.54 -18.01
CA ALA A 20 -4.18 16.17 -19.41
C ALA A 20 -5.60 15.67 -19.71
N LEU A 21 -6.12 14.71 -18.92
CA LEU A 21 -7.44 14.16 -19.14
C LEU A 21 -8.55 15.20 -18.88
N LYS A 22 -8.39 16.05 -17.86
CA LYS A 22 -9.31 17.16 -17.58
C LYS A 22 -9.45 18.12 -18.76
N LYS A 23 -8.38 18.38 -19.52
CA LYS A 23 -8.40 19.26 -20.71
C LYS A 23 -9.26 18.69 -21.83
N VAL A 24 -9.18 17.39 -22.08
CA VAL A 24 -9.93 16.72 -23.15
C VAL A 24 -11.30 16.18 -22.70
N ARG A 25 -11.59 16.20 -21.39
CA ARG A 25 -12.85 15.72 -20.80
C ARG A 25 -14.11 16.23 -21.50
N PRO A 26 -14.24 17.51 -21.93
CA PRO A 26 -15.43 17.99 -22.64
C PRO A 26 -15.70 17.30 -23.98
N LEU A 27 -14.66 16.75 -24.61
CA LEU A 27 -14.76 16.04 -25.89
C LEU A 27 -15.22 14.58 -25.71
N ILE A 28 -15.25 14.08 -24.47
CA ILE A 28 -15.56 12.69 -24.17
C ILE A 28 -17.01 12.54 -23.73
N LYS A 29 -17.82 11.82 -24.53
CA LYS A 29 -19.24 11.58 -24.25
C LYS A 29 -19.49 10.72 -23.00
N ARG A 30 -18.68 9.67 -22.78
CA ARG A 30 -18.84 8.72 -21.66
C ARG A 30 -17.48 8.28 -21.13
N ILE A 31 -17.32 8.31 -19.81
CA ILE A 31 -16.16 7.77 -19.08
C ILE A 31 -16.64 6.69 -18.11
N VAL A 32 -15.90 5.58 -18.05
CA VAL A 32 -16.04 4.54 -17.04
C VAL A 32 -14.69 4.41 -16.35
N GLY A 33 -14.67 4.44 -15.01
CA GLY A 33 -13.45 4.23 -14.23
C GLY A 33 -13.50 2.90 -13.49
N LEU A 34 -12.38 2.19 -13.47
CA LEU A 34 -12.20 0.93 -12.75
C LEU A 34 -11.15 1.15 -11.67
N THR A 35 -11.44 0.79 -10.42
CA THR A 35 -10.44 0.78 -9.34
C THR A 35 -10.93 -0.10 -8.20
N GLY A 36 -10.02 -0.84 -7.59
CA GLY A 36 -10.29 -1.56 -6.35
C GLY A 36 -10.25 -0.66 -5.12
N THR A 37 -9.57 0.49 -5.21
CA THR A 37 -9.25 1.39 -4.09
C THR A 37 -9.61 2.84 -4.44
N PRO A 38 -10.91 3.20 -4.48
CA PRO A 38 -11.34 4.53 -4.92
C PRO A 38 -10.95 5.67 -3.98
N ALA A 39 -10.63 5.41 -2.71
CA ALA A 39 -10.27 6.44 -1.74
C ALA A 39 -9.07 6.03 -0.86
N PRO A 40 -7.88 5.80 -1.44
CA PRO A 40 -6.77 5.12 -0.76
C PRO A 40 -6.19 5.95 0.40
N ASN A 41 -6.38 7.28 0.41
CA ASN A 41 -5.99 8.15 1.53
C ASN A 41 -7.18 8.90 2.14
N GLY A 42 -8.41 8.46 1.88
CA GLY A 42 -9.65 9.06 2.38
C GLY A 42 -10.48 9.78 1.32
N LEU A 43 -11.63 10.32 1.74
CA LEU A 43 -12.68 10.83 0.85
C LEU A 43 -12.28 12.07 0.03
N LEU A 44 -11.17 12.72 0.35
CA LEU A 44 -10.61 13.80 -0.49
C LEU A 44 -10.15 13.28 -1.86
N ASP A 45 -9.67 12.04 -1.92
CA ASP A 45 -9.19 11.41 -3.15
C ASP A 45 -10.33 11.16 -4.17
N LEU A 46 -11.59 11.19 -3.73
CA LEU A 46 -12.76 10.95 -4.57
C LEU A 46 -13.06 12.11 -5.53
N TRP A 47 -12.83 13.36 -5.11
CA TRP A 47 -13.20 14.52 -5.91
C TRP A 47 -12.60 14.53 -7.32
N PRO A 48 -11.27 14.39 -7.52
CA PRO A 48 -10.72 14.41 -8.86
C PRO A 48 -11.25 13.26 -9.72
N GLN A 49 -11.42 12.07 -9.14
CA GLN A 49 -11.94 10.90 -9.86
C GLN A 49 -13.39 11.15 -10.32
N LEU A 50 -14.26 11.62 -9.43
CA LEU A 50 -15.66 11.88 -9.76
C LEU A 50 -15.83 13.08 -10.68
N TYR A 51 -14.99 14.11 -10.53
CA TYR A 51 -14.95 15.21 -11.50
C TYR A 51 -14.65 14.72 -12.91
N LEU A 52 -13.77 13.73 -13.07
CA LEU A 52 -13.53 13.11 -14.38
C LEU A 52 -14.74 12.30 -14.86
N LEU A 53 -15.56 11.75 -13.98
CA LEU A 53 -16.77 11.01 -14.36
C LEU A 53 -17.91 11.94 -14.77
N ASP A 54 -18.25 12.94 -13.95
CA ASP A 54 -19.48 13.74 -14.09
C ASP A 54 -19.27 15.26 -14.25
N ARG A 55 -18.02 15.74 -14.26
CA ARG A 55 -17.64 17.16 -14.35
C ARG A 55 -18.11 18.01 -13.15
N GLY A 56 -18.23 17.40 -11.98
CA GLY A 56 -18.53 18.08 -10.72
C GLY A 56 -20.03 18.23 -10.45
N GLU A 57 -20.86 17.38 -11.06
CA GLU A 57 -22.32 17.36 -10.84
C GLU A 57 -22.67 16.95 -9.40
N ARG A 58 -22.02 15.91 -8.87
CA ARG A 58 -22.29 15.40 -7.51
C ARG A 58 -21.54 16.14 -6.41
N LEU A 59 -20.23 16.29 -6.59
CA LEU A 59 -19.31 16.78 -5.55
C LEU A 59 -18.82 18.22 -5.78
N GLY A 60 -19.39 18.92 -6.76
CA GLY A 60 -19.05 20.31 -7.07
C GLY A 60 -17.89 20.45 -8.06
N LYS A 61 -17.81 21.63 -8.68
CA LYS A 61 -16.89 21.94 -9.80
C LYS A 61 -15.46 22.26 -9.36
N THR A 62 -15.23 22.51 -8.07
CA THR A 62 -13.91 22.88 -7.54
C THR A 62 -13.55 22.03 -6.33
N LEU A 63 -12.26 21.69 -6.21
CA LEU A 63 -11.74 20.97 -5.05
C LEU A 63 -11.91 21.80 -3.77
N THR A 64 -11.73 23.13 -3.85
CA THR A 64 -11.92 24.04 -2.72
C THR A 64 -13.36 23.99 -2.20
N GLY A 65 -14.36 24.07 -3.08
CA GLY A 65 -15.76 24.02 -2.70
C GLY A 65 -16.13 22.66 -2.09
N TYR A 66 -15.67 21.56 -2.68
CA TYR A 66 -15.83 20.23 -2.10
C TYR A 66 -15.24 20.13 -0.68
N ARG A 67 -14.01 20.63 -0.52
CA ARG A 67 -13.31 20.63 0.77
C ARG A 67 -14.04 21.46 1.82
N GLU A 68 -14.48 22.66 1.48
CA GLU A 68 -15.22 23.55 2.39
C GLU A 68 -16.59 23.00 2.74
N GLN A 69 -17.25 22.29 1.82
CA GLN A 69 -18.56 21.72 2.04
C GLN A 69 -18.49 20.53 3.03
N TYR A 70 -17.61 19.57 2.80
CA TYR A 70 -17.64 18.28 3.50
C TYR A 70 -16.56 18.08 4.56
N PHE A 71 -15.57 18.97 4.65
CA PHE A 71 -14.43 18.80 5.53
C PHE A 71 -14.16 20.03 6.41
N VAL A 72 -13.50 19.79 7.53
CA VAL A 72 -12.92 20.81 8.39
C VAL A 72 -11.41 20.61 8.48
N PRO A 73 -10.62 21.70 8.52
CA PRO A 73 -9.20 21.61 8.83
C PRO A 73 -8.97 20.88 10.15
N ASP A 74 -8.05 19.93 10.17
CA ASP A 74 -7.69 19.13 11.33
C ASP A 74 -6.33 19.61 11.88
N LYS A 75 -5.21 19.14 11.35
CA LYS A 75 -3.87 19.61 11.75
C LYS A 75 -3.44 20.85 10.97
N ARG A 76 -2.87 21.85 11.65
CA ARG A 76 -2.32 23.08 11.06
C ARG A 76 -0.92 23.38 11.61
N ASN A 77 -0.01 23.90 10.78
CA ASN A 77 1.17 24.64 11.24
C ASN A 77 1.11 26.03 10.63
N GLN A 78 1.05 27.05 11.48
CA GLN A 78 0.80 28.43 11.09
C GLN A 78 -0.42 28.53 10.14
N ASN A 79 -0.21 28.98 8.90
CA ASN A 79 -1.26 29.16 7.89
C ASN A 79 -1.49 27.94 6.99
N VAL A 80 -0.77 26.83 7.18
CA VAL A 80 -0.87 25.64 6.34
C VAL A 80 -1.64 24.54 7.07
N VAL A 81 -2.77 24.14 6.50
CA VAL A 81 -3.55 22.98 6.95
C VAL A 81 -3.00 21.71 6.31
N PHE A 82 -2.59 20.72 7.10
CA PHE A 82 -2.00 19.47 6.61
C PHE A 82 -2.99 18.31 6.51
N SER A 83 -4.03 18.31 7.33
CA SER A 83 -5.06 17.28 7.30
C SER A 83 -6.45 17.90 7.37
N TYR A 84 -7.41 17.17 6.83
CA TYR A 84 -8.81 17.52 6.84
C TYR A 84 -9.58 16.35 7.42
N LYS A 85 -10.51 16.64 8.32
CA LYS A 85 -11.43 15.67 8.88
C LYS A 85 -12.80 15.85 8.24
N THR A 86 -13.48 14.76 7.96
CA THR A 86 -14.87 14.77 7.48
C THR A 86 -15.76 15.42 8.53
N LYS A 87 -16.65 16.32 8.10
CA LYS A 87 -17.69 16.86 8.98
C LYS A 87 -18.67 15.75 9.34
N LYS A 88 -19.33 15.88 10.49
CA LYS A 88 -20.38 14.94 10.91
C LYS A 88 -21.46 14.82 9.83
N GLY A 89 -21.79 13.59 9.43
CA GLY A 89 -22.79 13.28 8.39
C GLY A 89 -22.34 13.55 6.94
N SER A 90 -21.13 14.09 6.72
CA SER A 90 -20.64 14.33 5.35
C SER A 90 -20.26 13.06 4.61
N GLU A 91 -19.85 12.01 5.31
CA GLU A 91 -19.52 10.71 4.70
C GLU A 91 -20.75 10.11 4.04
N ASP A 92 -21.85 10.01 4.79
CA ASP A 92 -23.13 9.51 4.27
C ASP A 92 -23.65 10.36 3.10
N SER A 93 -23.54 11.69 3.20
CA SER A 93 -23.93 12.61 2.12
C SER A 93 -23.10 12.41 0.86
N ILE A 94 -21.79 12.20 0.98
CA ILE A 94 -20.92 11.88 -0.16
C ILE A 94 -21.34 10.54 -0.76
N TYR A 95 -21.53 9.51 0.06
CA TYR A 95 -21.91 8.16 -0.41
C TYR A 95 -23.25 8.18 -1.14
N GLU A 96 -24.24 8.88 -0.62
CA GLU A 96 -25.54 9.05 -1.25
C GLU A 96 -25.42 9.67 -2.63
N LYS A 97 -24.67 10.78 -2.74
CA LYS A 97 -24.51 11.52 -3.99
C LYS A 97 -23.84 10.71 -5.09
N ILE A 98 -22.95 9.78 -4.75
CA ILE A 98 -22.16 9.01 -5.73
C ILE A 98 -22.74 7.62 -6.00
N SER A 99 -23.70 7.18 -5.19
CA SER A 99 -24.24 5.82 -5.21
C SER A 99 -24.84 5.41 -6.55
N ASP A 100 -25.38 6.35 -7.33
CA ASP A 100 -26.03 6.09 -8.62
C ASP A 100 -25.06 5.93 -9.80
N ILE A 101 -23.79 6.33 -9.63
CA ILE A 101 -22.73 6.19 -10.66
C ILE A 101 -21.59 5.27 -10.24
N CYS A 102 -21.65 4.72 -9.03
CA CYS A 102 -20.66 3.79 -8.51
C CYS A 102 -21.27 2.41 -8.36
N MET A 103 -20.54 1.40 -8.82
CA MET A 103 -20.87 -0.01 -8.59
C MET A 103 -19.70 -0.66 -7.86
N SER A 104 -20.01 -1.41 -6.80
CA SER A 104 -19.03 -2.07 -5.95
C SER A 104 -19.39 -3.55 -5.84
N MET A 105 -18.42 -4.41 -6.14
CA MET A 105 -18.53 -5.87 -5.98
C MET A 105 -17.29 -6.36 -5.24
N LYS A 106 -17.44 -6.99 -4.07
CA LYS A 106 -16.30 -7.64 -3.41
C LYS A 106 -16.16 -9.06 -3.94
N ALA A 107 -14.92 -9.49 -4.17
CA ALA A 107 -14.65 -10.86 -4.62
C ALA A 107 -15.31 -11.91 -3.72
N ARG A 108 -15.21 -11.75 -2.39
CA ARG A 108 -15.83 -12.67 -1.40
C ARG A 108 -17.35 -12.78 -1.50
N ASP A 109 -18.02 -11.81 -2.10
CA ASP A 109 -19.48 -11.82 -2.24
C ASP A 109 -19.95 -12.74 -3.38
N TYR A 110 -19.07 -13.01 -4.35
CA TYR A 110 -19.43 -13.69 -5.61
C TYR A 110 -18.49 -14.84 -5.98
N LEU A 111 -17.31 -14.92 -5.35
CA LEU A 111 -16.26 -15.88 -5.64
C LEU A 111 -15.91 -16.65 -4.37
N ILE A 112 -15.62 -17.94 -4.55
CA ILE A 112 -15.01 -18.76 -3.51
C ILE A 112 -13.55 -18.33 -3.38
N MET A 113 -13.25 -17.65 -2.28
CA MET A 113 -11.90 -17.20 -1.93
C MET A 113 -11.32 -18.17 -0.88
N PRO A 114 -10.02 -18.46 -0.92
CA PRO A 114 -9.37 -19.19 0.17
C PRO A 114 -9.44 -18.38 1.47
N GLU A 115 -9.31 -19.07 2.59
CA GLU A 115 -9.07 -18.41 3.87
C GLU A 115 -7.76 -17.60 3.82
N ARG A 116 -7.72 -16.52 4.58
CA ARG A 116 -6.53 -15.69 4.76
C ARG A 116 -6.28 -15.49 6.25
N ILE A 117 -5.05 -15.76 6.68
CA ILE A 117 -4.57 -15.52 8.04
C ILE A 117 -3.45 -14.47 7.95
N ASP A 118 -3.60 -13.39 8.71
CA ASP A 118 -2.60 -12.33 8.82
C ASP A 118 -1.89 -12.45 10.17
N ASN A 119 -0.58 -12.64 10.14
CA ASN A 119 0.28 -12.78 11.31
C ASN A 119 1.22 -11.57 11.41
N VAL A 120 1.37 -11.04 12.61
CA VAL A 120 2.38 -10.03 12.95
C VAL A 120 3.51 -10.72 13.70
N VAL A 121 4.71 -10.64 13.15
CA VAL A 121 5.93 -11.18 13.74
C VAL A 121 6.70 -10.03 14.33
N GLU A 122 6.62 -9.90 15.65
CA GLU A 122 7.23 -8.80 16.40
C GLU A 122 8.72 -9.03 16.59
N VAL A 123 9.50 -8.00 16.32
CA VAL A 123 10.95 -7.98 16.42
C VAL A 123 11.37 -6.82 17.30
N GLN A 124 12.30 -7.07 18.23
CA GLN A 124 12.83 -6.02 19.10
C GLN A 124 14.24 -5.62 18.68
N LEU A 125 14.51 -4.31 18.66
CA LEU A 125 15.85 -3.79 18.47
C LEU A 125 16.66 -3.92 19.77
N PRO A 126 17.94 -4.30 19.70
CA PRO A 126 18.83 -4.12 20.83
C PRO A 126 18.98 -2.63 21.17
N GLU A 127 19.38 -2.35 22.41
CA GLU A 127 19.36 -1.01 22.99
C GLU A 127 20.17 0.01 22.17
N LYS A 128 21.32 -0.41 21.62
CA LYS A 128 22.20 0.44 20.82
C LYS A 128 21.52 0.90 19.53
N GLU A 129 20.89 -0.01 18.80
CA GLU A 129 20.22 0.29 17.53
C GLU A 129 18.89 1.01 17.75
N ALA A 130 18.18 0.69 18.84
CA ALA A 130 17.01 1.45 19.28
C ALA A 130 17.37 2.92 19.60
N ALA A 131 18.53 3.16 20.22
CA ALA A 131 19.02 4.51 20.49
C ALA A 131 19.36 5.27 19.19
N LEU A 132 20.00 4.61 18.22
CA LEU A 132 20.24 5.20 16.89
C LEU A 132 18.93 5.56 16.19
N TYR A 133 17.95 4.66 16.22
CA TYR A 133 16.63 4.88 15.64
C TYR A 133 15.94 6.11 16.26
N LYS A 134 15.86 6.18 17.59
CA LYS A 134 15.26 7.31 18.33
C LYS A 134 15.98 8.62 18.05
N ARG A 135 17.31 8.57 17.88
CA ARG A 135 18.10 9.75 17.52
C ARG A 135 17.75 10.24 16.11
N MET A 136 17.60 9.36 15.12
CA MET A 136 17.12 9.74 13.79
C MET A 136 15.71 10.34 13.84
N GLU A 137 14.81 9.72 14.60
CA GLU A 137 13.43 10.18 14.77
C GLU A 137 13.35 11.60 15.35
N LYS A 138 14.23 11.92 16.30
CA LYS A 138 14.26 13.21 16.99
C LYS A 138 15.04 14.28 16.23
N ASP A 139 16.26 13.94 15.81
CA ASP A 139 17.23 14.92 15.33
C ASP A 139 17.20 15.05 13.79
N MET A 140 16.50 14.14 13.09
CA MET A 140 16.45 14.03 11.63
C MET A 140 17.82 13.82 10.95
N LEU A 141 18.89 13.66 11.74
CA LEU A 141 20.27 13.53 11.31
C LEU A 141 20.99 12.47 12.15
N LEU A 142 21.72 11.57 11.50
CA LEU A 142 22.67 10.66 12.12
C LEU A 142 24.05 10.79 11.47
N PRO A 143 25.08 11.17 12.23
CA PRO A 143 26.45 11.21 11.71
C PRO A 143 27.01 9.80 11.52
N PHE A 144 27.63 9.55 10.37
CA PHE A 144 28.27 8.26 10.05
C PHE A 144 29.61 8.47 9.34
N GLU A 145 30.59 7.59 9.59
CA GLU A 145 31.84 7.62 8.85
C GLU A 145 31.58 7.37 7.36
N GLY A 146 32.01 8.32 6.52
CA GLY A 146 31.86 8.27 5.06
C GLY A 146 30.53 8.80 4.50
N GLY A 147 29.68 9.43 5.32
CA GLY A 147 28.47 10.12 4.85
C GLY A 147 27.34 10.06 5.88
N ASP A 148 26.69 11.20 6.12
CA ASP A 148 25.64 11.32 7.11
C ASP A 148 24.29 10.81 6.59
N ILE A 149 23.40 10.40 7.50
CA ILE A 149 22.01 10.09 7.18
C ILE A 149 21.17 11.29 7.59
N ASP A 150 20.74 12.07 6.61
CA ASP A 150 19.86 13.23 6.80
C ASP A 150 18.46 12.98 6.20
N ALA A 151 17.45 13.53 6.86
CA ALA A 151 16.07 13.61 6.40
C ALA A 151 15.64 15.07 6.26
N VAL A 152 15.54 15.56 5.02
CA VAL A 152 15.18 16.96 4.73
C VAL A 152 13.73 17.36 5.10
N ASN A 153 12.84 16.40 5.33
CA ASN A 153 11.44 16.63 5.70
C ASN A 153 10.80 15.38 6.35
N ALA A 154 9.56 15.51 6.83
CA ALA A 154 8.85 14.40 7.49
C ALA A 154 8.64 13.16 6.61
N ALA A 155 8.48 13.32 5.29
CA ALA A 155 8.34 12.17 4.38
C ALA A 155 9.69 11.46 4.17
N ALA A 156 10.77 12.23 4.04
CA ALA A 156 12.12 11.69 4.00
C ALA A 156 12.47 10.97 5.31
N LEU A 157 12.10 11.55 6.46
CA LEU A 157 12.29 10.95 7.77
C LEU A 157 11.55 9.62 7.88
N SER A 158 10.25 9.61 7.56
CA SER A 158 9.43 8.39 7.56
C SER A 158 10.05 7.28 6.70
N ASN A 159 10.59 7.64 5.53
CA ASN A 159 11.24 6.70 4.64
C ASN A 159 12.60 6.19 5.18
N LYS A 160 13.39 7.05 5.83
CA LYS A 160 14.65 6.65 6.50
C LYS A 160 14.38 5.75 7.70
N LEU A 161 13.34 6.06 8.48
CA LEU A 161 12.92 5.26 9.62
C LEU A 161 12.43 3.86 9.19
N LEU A 162 11.71 3.75 8.07
CA LEU A 162 11.34 2.44 7.50
C LEU A 162 12.56 1.62 7.07
N GLN A 163 13.52 2.25 6.41
CA GLN A 163 14.79 1.61 6.06
C GLN A 163 15.52 1.13 7.32
N MET A 164 15.70 2.01 8.31
CA MET A 164 16.34 1.65 9.58
C MET A 164 15.64 0.51 10.29
N ALA A 165 14.30 0.44 10.28
CA ALA A 165 13.54 -0.70 10.83
C ALA A 165 13.79 -2.00 10.04
N ASN A 166 14.01 -1.92 8.73
CA ASN A 166 14.47 -3.08 7.94
C ASN A 166 15.95 -3.45 8.21
N GLY A 167 16.67 -2.62 8.95
CA GLY A 167 18.03 -2.88 9.43
C GLY A 167 19.14 -2.32 8.57
N ALA A 168 18.84 -1.54 7.53
CA ALA A 168 19.84 -0.81 6.75
C ALA A 168 19.23 0.45 6.14
N VAL A 169 20.03 1.48 5.89
CA VAL A 169 19.55 2.78 5.40
C VAL A 169 20.56 3.42 4.48
N TYR A 170 20.09 4.08 3.42
CA TYR A 170 20.96 4.86 2.55
C TYR A 170 21.45 6.12 3.28
N ASP A 171 22.71 6.50 3.11
CA ASP A 171 23.21 7.83 3.48
C ASP A 171 22.91 8.87 2.38
N GLU A 172 23.44 10.08 2.52
CA GLU A 172 23.37 11.14 1.50
C GLU A 172 24.05 10.78 0.18
N ASN A 173 25.09 9.93 0.23
CA ASN A 173 25.85 9.44 -0.92
C ASN A 173 25.21 8.21 -1.57
N LYS A 174 24.02 7.79 -1.11
CA LYS A 174 23.31 6.57 -1.51
C LYS A 174 24.08 5.28 -1.22
N THR A 175 25.04 5.32 -0.31
CA THR A 175 25.71 4.13 0.21
C THR A 175 24.86 3.52 1.32
N VAL A 176 24.83 2.19 1.37
CA VAL A 176 24.05 1.45 2.37
C VAL A 176 24.82 1.43 3.70
N LYS A 177 24.19 1.89 4.77
CA LYS A 177 24.66 1.73 6.15
C LYS A 177 23.83 0.64 6.83
N VAL A 178 24.47 -0.45 7.23
CA VAL A 178 23.81 -1.54 7.97
C VAL A 178 23.70 -1.16 9.45
N ILE A 179 22.50 -1.28 10.01
CA ILE A 179 22.18 -0.95 11.41
C ILE A 179 22.02 -2.23 12.23
N HIS A 180 21.24 -3.20 11.74
CA HIS A 180 21.02 -4.49 12.41
C HIS A 180 20.50 -5.56 11.44
N ASN A 181 20.51 -6.83 11.87
CA ASN A 181 19.97 -7.95 11.09
C ASN A 181 18.66 -8.54 11.64
N LYS A 182 18.04 -7.94 12.66
CA LYS A 182 16.88 -8.52 13.36
C LYS A 182 15.69 -8.95 12.50
N LYS A 183 15.33 -8.21 11.44
CA LYS A 183 14.30 -8.68 10.50
C LYS A 183 14.76 -9.85 9.62
N LEU A 184 16.06 -9.93 9.31
CA LEU A 184 16.62 -11.07 8.58
C LEU A 184 16.60 -12.32 9.46
N ASP A 185 16.95 -12.20 10.74
CA ASP A 185 16.88 -13.30 11.71
C ASP A 185 15.43 -13.85 11.77
N ALA A 186 14.43 -12.98 11.93
CA ALA A 186 13.02 -13.39 11.92
C ALA A 186 12.54 -13.94 10.57
N LEU A 187 13.12 -13.47 9.45
CA LEU A 187 12.81 -13.99 8.12
C LEU A 187 13.31 -15.43 7.97
N GLU A 188 14.52 -15.73 8.46
CA GLU A 188 15.07 -17.09 8.47
C GLU A 188 14.19 -18.03 9.29
N ASP A 189 13.80 -17.64 10.51
CA ASP A 189 12.91 -18.43 11.36
C ASP A 189 11.59 -18.77 10.64
N LEU A 190 11.01 -17.82 9.90
CA LEU A 190 9.79 -18.03 9.14
C LEU A 190 9.99 -18.96 7.93
N ILE A 191 11.12 -18.85 7.23
CA ILE A 191 11.46 -19.72 6.11
C ILE A 191 11.68 -21.15 6.60
N GLU A 192 12.37 -21.34 7.72
CA GLU A 192 12.56 -22.65 8.35
C GLU A 192 11.22 -23.25 8.80
N ALA A 193 10.37 -22.44 9.43
CA ALA A 193 9.03 -22.86 9.86
C ALA A 193 8.11 -23.26 8.68
N ALA A 194 8.36 -22.74 7.47
CA ALA A 194 7.63 -23.16 6.27
C ALA A 194 7.95 -24.61 5.85
N ASN A 195 9.02 -25.21 6.38
CA ASN A 195 9.38 -26.63 6.22
C ASN A 195 9.36 -27.08 4.74
N GLY A 196 10.00 -26.30 3.87
CA GLY A 196 10.11 -26.58 2.43
C GLY A 196 8.88 -26.20 1.61
N LYS A 197 7.79 -25.70 2.22
CA LYS A 197 6.68 -25.09 1.46
C LYS A 197 7.15 -23.79 0.80
N PRO A 198 6.73 -23.49 -0.43
CA PRO A 198 7.14 -22.28 -1.12
C PRO A 198 6.73 -20.99 -0.39
N VAL A 199 7.65 -20.04 -0.29
CA VAL A 199 7.46 -18.74 0.38
C VAL A 199 7.73 -17.60 -0.59
N LEU A 200 6.83 -16.63 -0.64
CA LEU A 200 7.01 -15.37 -1.38
C LEU A 200 7.36 -14.23 -0.43
N ILE A 201 8.48 -13.56 -0.66
CA ILE A 201 8.99 -12.46 0.16
C ILE A 201 8.81 -11.14 -0.60
N PHE A 202 8.17 -10.17 0.03
CA PHE A 202 8.11 -8.79 -0.45
C PHE A 202 9.12 -7.89 0.26
N TYR A 203 9.96 -7.23 -0.53
CA TYR A 203 10.92 -6.22 -0.08
C TYR A 203 10.47 -4.81 -0.50
N SER A 204 10.97 -3.79 0.20
CA SER A 204 10.65 -2.38 -0.09
C SER A 204 11.83 -1.59 -0.66
N PHE A 205 13.06 -1.90 -0.26
CA PHE A 205 14.27 -1.21 -0.71
C PHE A 205 15.24 -2.16 -1.42
N LEU A 206 16.06 -1.64 -2.35
CA LEU A 206 17.02 -2.50 -3.06
C LEU A 206 18.02 -3.16 -2.10
N HIS A 207 18.47 -2.44 -1.07
CA HIS A 207 19.33 -3.03 -0.04
C HIS A 207 18.64 -4.16 0.75
N ASP A 208 17.32 -4.17 0.87
CA ASP A 208 16.60 -5.29 1.49
C ASP A 208 16.76 -6.52 0.62
N LYS A 209 16.52 -6.37 -0.68
CA LYS A 209 16.65 -7.45 -1.66
C LYS A 209 18.07 -8.05 -1.63
N ASP A 210 19.08 -7.18 -1.68
CA ASP A 210 20.48 -7.60 -1.72
C ASP A 210 20.84 -8.34 -0.42
N ARG A 211 20.50 -7.79 0.75
CA ARG A 211 20.75 -8.43 2.05
C ARG A 211 20.00 -9.74 2.26
N ILE A 212 18.75 -9.83 1.80
CA ILE A 212 17.99 -11.09 1.83
C ILE A 212 18.65 -12.12 0.90
N SER A 213 19.13 -11.71 -0.28
CA SER A 213 19.75 -12.63 -1.25
C SER A 213 21.13 -13.12 -0.81
N GLU A 214 21.86 -12.33 -0.03
CA GLU A 214 23.12 -12.75 0.60
C GLU A 214 22.92 -13.77 1.71
N ARG A 215 21.77 -13.69 2.40
CA ARG A 215 21.46 -14.50 3.59
C ARG A 215 20.67 -15.76 3.26
N CYS A 216 19.80 -15.69 2.26
CA CYS A 216 18.88 -16.74 1.88
C CYS A 216 19.02 -17.04 0.38
N SER A 217 18.95 -18.33 0.00
CA SER A 217 18.93 -18.73 -1.41
C SER A 217 17.56 -18.43 -2.03
N VAL A 218 17.40 -17.22 -2.57
CA VAL A 218 16.14 -16.72 -3.14
C VAL A 218 16.22 -16.57 -4.66
N THR A 219 15.09 -16.69 -5.33
CA THR A 219 14.96 -16.35 -6.76
C THR A 219 14.07 -15.13 -6.94
N GLU A 220 14.59 -14.09 -7.60
CA GLU A 220 13.81 -12.88 -7.90
C GLU A 220 12.83 -13.11 -9.04
N LEU A 221 11.53 -12.87 -8.81
CA LEU A 221 10.51 -13.04 -9.83
C LEU A 221 10.48 -11.83 -10.77
N LYS A 222 11.09 -11.96 -11.95
CA LYS A 222 11.19 -10.88 -12.95
C LYS A 222 10.57 -11.24 -14.29
N THR A 223 10.70 -12.48 -14.71
CA THR A 223 10.33 -12.94 -16.03
C THR A 223 9.13 -13.87 -15.98
N SER A 224 8.47 -14.06 -17.13
CA SER A 224 7.41 -15.07 -17.26
C SER A 224 7.92 -16.48 -16.98
N GLU A 225 9.19 -16.76 -17.24
CA GLU A 225 9.82 -18.04 -16.93
C GLU A 225 9.95 -18.26 -15.43
N ASP A 226 10.39 -17.24 -14.67
CA ASP A 226 10.46 -17.31 -13.21
C ASP A 226 9.09 -17.60 -12.60
N ILE A 227 8.04 -17.00 -13.15
CA ILE A 227 6.66 -17.20 -12.71
C ILE A 227 6.18 -18.63 -13.02
N SER A 228 6.54 -19.18 -14.18
CA SER A 228 6.23 -20.58 -14.50
C SER A 228 6.92 -21.51 -13.51
N ARG A 229 8.21 -21.31 -13.27
CA ARG A 229 9.00 -22.11 -12.33
C ARG A 229 8.46 -22.00 -10.90
N TRP A 230 8.04 -20.82 -10.46
CA TRP A 230 7.35 -20.61 -9.18
C TRP A 230 6.06 -21.44 -9.12
N ASN A 231 5.19 -21.31 -10.12
CA ASN A 231 3.92 -22.03 -10.16
C ASN A 231 4.06 -23.55 -10.30
N GLU A 232 5.20 -24.03 -10.80
CA GLU A 232 5.58 -25.44 -10.85
C GLU A 232 6.21 -25.95 -9.53
N GLY A 233 6.37 -25.09 -8.52
CA GLY A 233 7.01 -25.43 -7.24
C GLY A 233 8.52 -25.58 -7.31
N LYS A 234 9.16 -25.13 -8.40
CA LYS A 234 10.62 -25.22 -8.61
C LYS A 234 11.41 -24.09 -7.94
N ILE A 235 10.71 -23.10 -7.36
CA ILE A 235 11.31 -22.00 -6.61
C ILE A 235 10.77 -22.09 -5.17
N PRO A 236 11.56 -22.59 -4.21
CA PRO A 236 11.12 -22.70 -2.82
C PRO A 236 11.02 -21.34 -2.13
N ILE A 237 11.90 -20.39 -2.47
CA ILE A 237 11.89 -19.05 -1.90
C ILE A 237 11.96 -18.04 -3.03
N ALA A 238 10.84 -17.34 -3.23
CA ALA A 238 10.73 -16.27 -4.21
C ALA A 238 10.85 -14.91 -3.52
N ILE A 239 11.46 -13.95 -4.20
CA ILE A 239 11.50 -12.55 -3.76
C ILE A 239 10.98 -11.62 -4.86
N ALA A 240 10.21 -10.61 -4.49
CA ALA A 240 9.69 -9.62 -5.43
C ALA A 240 9.50 -8.26 -4.77
N HIS A 241 9.53 -7.21 -5.59
CA HIS A 241 9.01 -5.91 -5.17
C HIS A 241 7.47 -5.91 -5.36
N PRO A 242 6.68 -5.42 -4.39
CA PRO A 242 5.21 -5.38 -4.50
C PRO A 242 4.70 -4.73 -5.79
N ALA A 243 5.38 -3.69 -6.29
CA ALA A 243 4.98 -2.98 -7.50
C ALA A 243 5.18 -3.82 -8.78
N SER A 244 6.20 -4.67 -8.82
CA SER A 244 6.43 -5.58 -9.94
C SER A 244 5.33 -6.63 -10.02
N ALA A 245 4.73 -6.97 -8.88
CA ALA A 245 3.60 -7.88 -8.79
C ALA A 245 2.31 -7.27 -9.37
N GLY A 246 2.21 -5.94 -9.51
CA GLY A 246 1.05 -5.22 -10.05
C GLY A 246 0.70 -5.52 -11.53
N HIS A 247 1.64 -6.04 -12.33
CA HIS A 247 1.51 -6.19 -13.78
C HIS A 247 0.76 -7.45 -14.27
N GLY A 248 -0.09 -8.06 -13.45
CA GLY A 248 -0.90 -9.21 -13.91
C GLY A 248 -0.28 -10.58 -13.64
N LEU A 249 0.69 -10.67 -12.71
CA LEU A 249 1.30 -11.96 -12.38
C LEU A 249 0.28 -12.86 -11.65
N ASN A 250 0.20 -14.12 -12.06
CA ASN A 250 -0.60 -15.15 -11.42
C ASN A 250 0.35 -16.01 -10.56
N LEU A 251 0.42 -15.76 -9.26
CA LEU A 251 1.38 -16.41 -8.35
C LEU A 251 0.72 -17.44 -7.42
N GLN A 252 -0.60 -17.56 -7.47
CA GLN A 252 -1.38 -18.36 -6.52
C GLN A 252 -1.15 -19.87 -6.61
N ALA A 253 -0.56 -20.36 -7.71
CA ALA A 253 -0.28 -21.80 -7.86
C ALA A 253 1.07 -22.20 -7.23
N GLY A 254 2.00 -21.25 -7.09
CA GLY A 254 3.34 -21.58 -6.61
C GLY A 254 3.48 -21.64 -5.09
N GLY A 255 2.56 -21.06 -4.32
CA GLY A 255 2.60 -21.13 -2.87
C GLY A 255 1.39 -20.49 -2.19
N SER A 256 1.34 -20.57 -0.87
CA SER A 256 0.28 -19.98 -0.02
C SER A 256 0.84 -19.13 1.13
N THR A 257 2.15 -19.05 1.30
CA THR A 257 2.80 -18.22 2.32
C THR A 257 3.43 -16.97 1.71
N LEU A 258 3.13 -15.82 2.31
CA LEU A 258 3.66 -14.51 1.94
C LEU A 258 4.32 -13.85 3.16
N ILE A 259 5.50 -13.26 2.98
CA ILE A 259 6.20 -12.52 4.03
C ILE A 259 6.47 -11.09 3.57
N TRP A 260 5.90 -10.11 4.26
CA TRP A 260 6.28 -8.71 4.15
C TRP A 260 7.51 -8.44 5.02
N PHE A 261 8.68 -8.40 4.38
CA PHE A 261 9.93 -7.99 5.04
C PHE A 261 9.97 -6.47 5.23
N GLY A 262 9.69 -5.74 4.15
CA GLY A 262 9.58 -4.29 4.16
C GLY A 262 8.14 -3.84 3.93
N LEU A 263 7.59 -3.04 4.85
CA LEU A 263 6.20 -2.58 4.80
C LEU A 263 5.99 -1.39 3.85
N THR A 264 4.75 -1.17 3.43
CA THR A 264 4.36 -0.05 2.56
C THR A 264 3.22 0.78 3.14
N TRP A 265 3.26 2.10 2.95
CA TRP A 265 2.16 3.02 3.29
C TRP A 265 0.96 2.96 2.33
N SER A 266 1.15 2.34 1.16
CA SER A 266 0.15 2.32 0.10
C SER A 266 -0.78 1.13 0.26
N LEU A 267 -2.02 1.39 0.71
CA LEU A 267 -3.06 0.36 0.81
C LEU A 267 -3.33 -0.31 -0.54
N GLU A 268 -3.34 0.48 -1.61
CA GLU A 268 -3.55 0.01 -2.97
C GLU A 268 -2.46 -1.00 -3.38
N LEU A 269 -1.19 -0.64 -3.17
CA LEU A 269 -0.06 -1.52 -3.46
C LEU A 269 -0.11 -2.79 -2.61
N TYR A 270 -0.41 -2.65 -1.32
CA TYR A 270 -0.55 -3.76 -0.38
C TYR A 270 -1.65 -4.75 -0.82
N GLN A 271 -2.85 -4.25 -1.13
CA GLN A 271 -3.97 -5.07 -1.57
C GLN A 271 -3.69 -5.73 -2.92
N GLN A 272 -3.13 -4.99 -3.89
CA GLN A 272 -2.78 -5.53 -5.21
C GLN A 272 -1.70 -6.61 -5.14
N ALA A 273 -0.70 -6.44 -4.26
CA ALA A 273 0.38 -7.40 -4.07
C ALA A 273 -0.12 -8.68 -3.38
N ASN A 274 -0.91 -8.55 -2.31
CA ASN A 274 -1.50 -9.70 -1.61
C ASN A 274 -2.47 -10.48 -2.51
N ALA A 275 -3.23 -9.79 -3.37
CA ALA A 275 -4.14 -10.42 -4.32
C ALA A 275 -3.44 -11.31 -5.37
N ARG A 276 -2.10 -11.29 -5.48
CA ARG A 276 -1.36 -12.19 -6.36
C ARG A 276 -1.31 -13.62 -5.85
N LEU A 277 -1.35 -13.78 -4.54
CA LEU A 277 -1.40 -15.06 -3.85
C LEU A 277 -2.82 -15.37 -3.37
N TRP A 278 -3.50 -14.39 -2.77
CA TRP A 278 -4.85 -14.49 -2.23
C TRP A 278 -5.91 -14.12 -3.27
N ARG A 279 -6.28 -15.10 -4.11
CA ARG A 279 -7.26 -14.95 -5.20
C ARG A 279 -7.99 -16.25 -5.50
N GLN A 280 -9.04 -16.15 -6.31
CA GLN A 280 -9.75 -17.32 -6.84
C GLN A 280 -8.77 -18.28 -7.54
N GLY A 281 -8.95 -19.58 -7.28
CA GLY A 281 -8.10 -20.65 -7.80
C GLY A 281 -6.99 -21.10 -6.85
N GLN A 282 -6.71 -20.33 -5.79
CA GLN A 282 -5.88 -20.79 -4.67
C GLN A 282 -6.63 -21.88 -3.88
N LYS A 283 -5.94 -22.97 -3.58
CA LYS A 283 -6.51 -24.16 -2.94
C LYS A 283 -6.16 -24.29 -1.45
N GLU A 284 -5.11 -23.60 -1.01
CA GLU A 284 -4.69 -23.59 0.40
C GLU A 284 -5.03 -22.28 1.10
N THR A 285 -5.15 -22.33 2.43
CA THR A 285 -5.23 -21.12 3.27
C THR A 285 -3.99 -20.27 3.03
N VAL A 286 -4.20 -18.99 2.71
CA VAL A 286 -3.11 -18.05 2.49
C VAL A 286 -2.67 -17.47 3.81
N ILE A 287 -1.39 -17.58 4.13
CA ILE A 287 -0.79 -17.04 5.35
C ILE A 287 0.08 -15.84 4.97
N ILE A 288 -0.19 -14.69 5.57
CA ILE A 288 0.56 -13.46 5.34
C ILE A 288 1.24 -13.05 6.64
N HIS A 289 2.57 -13.14 6.67
CA HIS A 289 3.40 -12.66 7.77
C HIS A 289 3.86 -11.22 7.52
N HIS A 290 3.85 -10.41 8.57
CA HIS A 290 4.41 -9.06 8.58
C HIS A 290 5.50 -9.00 9.64
N ILE A 291 6.75 -8.79 9.22
CA ILE A 291 7.85 -8.61 10.18
C ILE A 291 7.86 -7.14 10.62
N VAL A 292 7.50 -6.92 11.88
CA VAL A 292 7.27 -5.59 12.47
C VAL A 292 8.26 -5.37 13.59
N VAL A 293 9.05 -4.29 13.52
CA VAL A 293 9.91 -3.91 14.63
C VAL A 293 9.11 -3.08 15.65
N THR A 294 8.97 -3.58 16.86
CA THR A 294 8.23 -2.94 17.95
C THR A 294 8.88 -1.62 18.37
N GLY A 295 8.08 -0.59 18.64
CA GLY A 295 8.55 0.75 19.01
C GLY A 295 9.09 1.55 17.82
N THR A 296 8.73 1.16 16.60
CA THR A 296 9.16 1.85 15.37
C THR A 296 7.98 2.24 14.50
N ILE A 297 8.27 2.91 13.39
CA ILE A 297 7.30 3.31 12.38
C ILE A 297 6.57 2.12 11.73
N ASP A 298 7.09 0.90 11.81
CA ASP A 298 6.41 -0.29 11.27
C ASP A 298 5.01 -0.46 11.86
N GLU A 299 4.86 -0.27 13.18
CA GLU A 299 3.55 -0.35 13.86
C GLU A 299 2.60 0.74 13.35
N GLN A 300 3.13 1.93 13.09
CA GLN A 300 2.35 3.04 12.53
C GLN A 300 1.88 2.73 11.10
N VAL A 301 2.70 2.04 10.30
CA VAL A 301 2.31 1.57 8.97
C VAL A 301 1.16 0.57 9.07
N MET A 302 1.27 -0.43 9.94
CA MET A 302 0.22 -1.45 10.12
C MET A 302 -1.10 -0.82 10.55
N VAL A 303 -1.07 0.11 11.52
CA VAL A 303 -2.25 0.86 11.96
C VAL A 303 -2.82 1.72 10.82
N ALA A 304 -1.96 2.38 10.04
CA ALA A 304 -2.41 3.23 8.93
C ALA A 304 -3.06 2.41 7.81
N LEU A 305 -2.50 1.25 7.45
CA LEU A 305 -3.08 0.32 6.48
C LEU A 305 -4.47 -0.13 6.92
N SER A 306 -4.60 -0.58 8.17
CA SER A 306 -5.89 -1.00 8.74
C SER A 306 -6.93 0.12 8.72
N ARG A 307 -6.56 1.35 9.13
CA ARG A 307 -7.47 2.51 9.07
C ARG A 307 -7.93 2.85 7.66
N LYS A 308 -7.01 2.84 6.68
CA LYS A 308 -7.34 3.07 5.27
C LYS A 308 -8.29 1.99 4.75
N GLU A 309 -8.06 0.73 5.12
CA GLU A 309 -8.91 -0.39 4.71
C GLU A 309 -10.33 -0.26 5.27
N ILE A 310 -10.48 0.10 6.55
CA ILE A 310 -11.80 0.35 7.17
C ILE A 310 -12.55 1.45 6.42
N GLY A 311 -11.90 2.58 6.13
CA GLY A 311 -12.51 3.70 5.41
C GLY A 311 -12.94 3.31 3.99
N GLN A 312 -12.10 2.54 3.28
CA GLN A 312 -12.44 2.03 1.96
C GLN A 312 -13.59 1.00 2.01
N ALA A 313 -13.58 0.09 2.99
CA ALA A 313 -14.65 -0.89 3.16
C ALA A 313 -16.00 -0.25 3.49
N ALA A 314 -16.01 0.82 4.30
CA ALA A 314 -17.21 1.61 4.60
C ALA A 314 -17.82 2.22 3.33
N LEU A 315 -17.00 2.89 2.52
CA LEU A 315 -17.40 3.43 1.21
C LEU A 315 -17.97 2.32 0.29
N MET A 316 -17.26 1.19 0.18
CA MET A 316 -17.66 0.08 -0.70
C MET A 316 -18.98 -0.58 -0.25
N ASN A 317 -19.21 -0.68 1.06
CA ASN A 317 -20.46 -1.22 1.63
C ASN A 317 -21.63 -0.26 1.43
N ALA A 318 -21.43 1.04 1.65
CA ALA A 318 -22.46 2.05 1.48
C ALA A 318 -23.00 2.10 0.03
N ILE A 319 -22.11 1.94 -0.96
CA ILE A 319 -22.48 1.85 -2.37
C ILE A 319 -23.19 0.52 -2.67
N LYS A 320 -22.69 -0.60 -2.14
CA LYS A 320 -23.28 -1.94 -2.36
C LYS A 320 -24.72 -2.05 -1.83
N ALA A 321 -24.97 -1.54 -0.63
CA ALA A 321 -26.28 -1.64 0.03
C ALA A 321 -27.43 -1.05 -0.81
N ARG A 322 -27.13 -0.08 -1.68
CA ARG A 322 -28.13 0.58 -2.52
C ARG A 322 -28.46 -0.19 -3.81
N ILE A 323 -27.57 -1.07 -4.29
CA ILE A 323 -27.85 -1.94 -5.45
C ILE A 323 -28.92 -2.98 -5.10
N GLY A 324 -28.91 -3.50 -3.87
CA GLY A 324 -29.91 -4.48 -3.39
C GLY A 324 -31.30 -3.89 -3.12
N ALA A 325 -31.43 -2.55 -3.01
CA ALA A 325 -32.70 -1.87 -2.81
C ALA A 325 -33.41 -1.50 -4.15
N VAL A 326 -32.74 -1.75 -5.29
CA VAL A 326 -33.24 -1.47 -6.64
C VAL A 326 -33.68 -2.76 -7.35
N ALA A 327 -33.76 -3.88 -6.63
CA ALA A 327 -34.29 -5.16 -7.10
C ALA A 327 -35.71 -5.40 -6.58
#